data_AF-A0A940ZKN8-F1
#
_entry.id   AF-A0A940ZKN8-F1
#
_cell.length_a   1.000
_cell.length_b   1.000
_cell.length_c   1.000
_cell.angle_alpha   90.00
_cell.angle_beta   90.00
_cell.angle_gamma   90.00
#
_symmetry.space_group_name_H-M   'P 1'
#
loop_
_entity.id
_entity.type
_entity.pdbx_description
1 polymer ?
#
loop_
_entity_poly.entity_id
_entity_poly.type
_entity_poly.pdbx_seq_one_letter_code
_entity_poly.pdbx_strand_id
1 'polypeptide(L)'
;RERGTRVVFGVRGLDAENPRLAPALLKAGVEWGILCIGHKRGYLFTAPLARARQRDNQPQARVGDCDERADNPALAMVAVFDGKPADICSAARQITLVSKDRVNHIPFSEMERLRSTPARCAAFEREDRVATRLLVLSPLEFWRRQPHRYSYAHLLHPDSAPASSELKGKTAIVGVTTVATTAARDIHIIERGVWREERFGVELQADALRTLLSGFTVRPLQPLVQFIIMLIIAVLGAVVSFLTADKSRSLTLAVLASVVMVYFGISLLLLSRNGILLNLMYDIVAFVLAYRILGWIEKRAEAGITLEKAT
;
A
#
# COMPACT_ATOMS: atom_id res chain seq x y z
N ARG A 1 3.80 31.41 -7.74
CA ARG A 1 3.67 31.33 -6.26
C ARG A 1 5.08 31.45 -5.68
N GLU A 2 5.50 32.63 -5.21
CA GLU A 2 6.73 32.82 -4.43
C GLU A 2 6.51 32.26 -3.01
N ARG A 3 6.37 30.94 -2.90
CA ARG A 3 6.32 30.31 -1.59
C ARG A 3 7.75 30.15 -1.11
N GLY A 4 8.08 30.79 0.01
CA GLY A 4 9.26 30.42 0.79
C GLY A 4 9.22 28.94 1.21
N THR A 5 10.22 28.50 1.96
CA THR A 5 10.33 27.10 2.39
C THR A 5 9.20 26.74 3.36
N ARG A 6 8.31 25.81 2.96
CA ARG A 6 7.32 25.19 3.86
C ARG A 6 8.00 24.08 4.65
N VAL A 7 7.89 24.14 5.97
CA VAL A 7 8.45 23.13 6.88
C VAL A 7 7.30 22.41 7.57
N VAL A 8 7.31 21.07 7.51
CA VAL A 8 6.32 20.21 8.16
C VAL A 8 7.04 19.28 9.12
N PHE A 9 6.59 19.23 10.37
CA PHE A 9 7.21 18.41 11.41
C PHE A 9 6.55 17.03 11.49
N GLY A 10 7.38 15.99 11.51
CA GLY A 10 6.93 14.64 11.78
C GLY A 10 6.79 14.39 13.29
N VAL A 11 5.67 13.83 13.73
CA VAL A 11 5.43 13.47 15.15
C VAL A 11 5.18 11.97 15.31
N ARG A 12 5.75 11.37 16.36
CA ARG A 12 5.57 9.93 16.66
C ARG A 12 4.37 9.63 17.55
N GLY A 13 3.93 10.60 18.33
CA GLY A 13 2.87 10.42 19.32
C GLY A 13 2.14 11.72 19.59
N LEU A 14 0.99 11.58 20.25
CA LEU A 14 0.08 12.65 20.56
C LEU A 14 -0.21 12.67 22.07
N ASP A 15 -0.47 13.85 22.62
CA ASP A 15 -0.99 14.06 23.97
C ASP A 15 -2.41 14.60 23.87
N ALA A 16 -3.41 13.78 24.21
CA ALA A 16 -4.82 14.15 24.13
C ALA A 16 -5.17 14.85 22.79
N GLU A 17 -4.79 14.18 21.69
CA GLU A 17 -4.95 14.64 20.29
C GLU A 17 -4.01 15.75 19.81
N ASN A 18 -3.21 16.34 20.69
CA ASN A 18 -2.22 17.34 20.30
C ASN A 18 -0.89 16.68 19.90
N PRO A 19 -0.19 17.19 18.88
CA PRO A 19 1.14 16.71 18.53
C PRO A 19 2.12 16.93 19.68
N ARG A 20 2.92 15.91 19.99
CA ARG A 20 4.05 16.03 20.92
C ARG A 20 5.18 16.86 20.28
N LEU A 21 5.03 18.18 20.29
CA LEU A 21 5.99 19.15 19.79
C LEU A 21 6.36 20.16 20.87
N ALA A 22 7.53 20.78 20.73
CA ALA A 22 7.94 21.86 21.61
C ALA A 22 6.92 23.02 21.57
N PRO A 23 6.53 23.61 22.72
CA PRO A 23 5.53 24.67 22.76
C PRO A 23 5.84 25.87 21.86
N ALA A 24 7.12 26.20 21.65
CA ALA A 24 7.54 27.26 20.74
C ALA A 24 7.14 26.98 19.28
N LEU A 25 7.23 25.73 18.83
CA LEU A 25 6.81 25.33 17.49
C LEU A 25 5.29 25.41 17.34
N LEU A 26 4.55 24.98 18.37
CA LEU A 26 3.09 25.07 18.37
C LEU A 26 2.61 26.52 18.31
N LYS A 27 3.23 27.41 19.10
CA LYS A 27 2.95 28.86 19.07
C LYS A 27 3.30 29.50 17.73
N ALA A 28 4.34 29.02 17.06
CA ALA A 28 4.72 29.46 15.72
C ALA A 28 3.75 28.94 14.63
N GLY A 29 2.76 28.12 14.99
CA GLY A 29 1.76 27.60 14.05
C GLY A 29 2.35 26.62 13.04
N VAL A 30 3.40 25.87 13.42
CA VAL A 30 4.03 24.92 12.49
C VAL A 30 3.04 23.83 12.08
N GLU A 31 3.15 23.43 10.83
CA GLU A 31 2.42 22.28 10.32
C GLU A 31 3.09 20.99 10.75
N TRP A 32 2.28 19.94 10.91
CA TRP A 32 2.77 18.65 11.40
C TRP A 32 1.95 17.51 10.83
N GLY A 33 2.52 16.31 10.85
CA GLY A 33 1.83 15.07 10.53
C GLY A 33 2.46 13.86 11.22
N ILE A 34 1.71 12.77 11.35
CA ILE A 34 2.18 11.56 12.03
C ILE A 34 3.26 10.86 11.18
N LEU A 35 4.35 10.42 11.82
CA LEU A 35 5.47 9.66 11.23
C LEU A 35 5.23 8.16 11.05
N CYS A 36 4.02 7.68 11.33
CA CYS A 36 3.75 6.25 11.29
C CYS A 36 3.83 5.74 9.86
N ILE A 37 4.64 4.69 9.67
CA ILE A 37 4.87 4.08 8.37
C ILE A 37 5.32 2.63 8.56
N GLY A 38 5.18 1.84 7.51
CA GLY A 38 5.79 0.52 7.45
C GLY A 38 4.99 -0.57 8.13
N HIS A 39 3.66 -0.38 8.27
CA HIS A 39 2.82 -1.51 8.62
C HIS A 39 2.78 -2.50 7.45
N LYS A 40 3.13 -3.75 7.75
CA LYS A 40 3.23 -4.83 6.77
C LYS A 40 1.88 -5.53 6.68
N ARG A 41 1.32 -5.59 5.47
CA ARG A 41 0.12 -6.36 5.17
C ARG A 41 0.45 -7.42 4.12
N GLY A 42 0.62 -8.66 4.56
CA GLY A 42 1.20 -9.71 3.72
C GLY A 42 2.62 -9.32 3.29
N TYR A 43 2.86 -9.17 1.99
CA TYR A 43 4.16 -8.73 1.43
C TYR A 43 4.20 -7.24 1.08
N LEU A 44 3.12 -6.50 1.30
CA LEU A 44 3.02 -5.09 0.91
C LEU A 44 3.24 -4.17 2.11
N PHE A 45 3.87 -3.04 1.83
CA PHE A 45 4.08 -1.97 2.80
C PHE A 45 2.97 -0.94 2.65
N THR A 46 2.46 -0.49 3.79
CA THR A 46 1.43 0.56 3.83
C THR A 46 1.96 1.79 4.57
N ALA A 47 1.48 2.95 4.12
CA ALA A 47 1.57 4.19 4.88
C ALA A 47 0.15 4.65 5.24
N PRO A 48 -0.15 4.90 6.52
CA PRO A 48 -1.39 5.58 6.90
C PRO A 48 -1.42 6.97 6.26
N LEU A 49 -2.61 7.45 5.91
CA LEU A 49 -2.83 8.81 5.42
C LEU A 49 -3.60 9.66 6.43
N ALA A 50 -4.65 9.10 7.03
CA ALA A 50 -5.42 9.71 8.10
C ALA A 50 -6.07 8.62 8.94
N ARG A 51 -6.42 8.95 10.19
CA ARG A 51 -7.28 8.12 11.03
C ARG A 51 -8.69 8.70 11.08
N ALA A 52 -9.64 7.84 11.35
CA ALA A 52 -10.99 8.19 11.72
C ALA A 52 -11.29 7.52 13.06
N ARG A 53 -11.68 8.34 14.04
CA ARG A 53 -12.08 7.86 15.36
C ARG A 53 -13.55 7.44 15.29
N GLN A 54 -13.85 6.22 15.70
CA GLN A 54 -15.22 5.79 15.88
C GLN A 54 -15.84 6.61 17.01
N ARG A 55 -16.81 7.48 16.70
CA ARG A 55 -17.58 8.20 17.73
C ARG A 55 -18.68 7.28 18.25
N ASP A 56 -18.76 7.12 19.56
CA ASP A 56 -19.68 6.19 20.25
C ASP A 56 -21.18 6.41 19.98
N ASN A 57 -21.58 7.47 19.27
CA ASN A 57 -22.98 7.79 18.97
C ASN A 57 -23.24 8.26 17.53
N GLN A 58 -22.34 7.99 16.58
CA GLN A 58 -22.64 8.28 15.16
C GLN A 58 -23.42 7.10 14.54
N PRO A 59 -24.58 7.36 13.91
CA PRO A 59 -25.26 6.32 13.14
C PRO A 59 -24.29 5.77 12.11
N GLN A 60 -24.28 4.44 11.93
CA GLN A 60 -23.53 3.81 10.85
C GLN A 60 -23.91 4.51 9.54
N ALA A 61 -22.94 5.22 8.98
CA ALA A 61 -23.19 6.04 7.82
C ALA A 61 -23.61 5.16 6.64
N ARG A 62 -24.49 5.69 5.80
CA ARG A 62 -25.05 4.95 4.67
C ARG A 62 -23.98 4.78 3.60
N VAL A 63 -23.98 3.63 2.94
CA VAL A 63 -23.08 3.35 1.81
C VAL A 63 -23.20 4.47 0.77
N GLY A 64 -22.19 5.33 0.66
CA GLY A 64 -22.13 6.41 -0.33
C GLY A 64 -21.79 7.79 0.22
N ASP A 65 -21.95 8.03 1.53
CA ASP A 65 -21.59 9.30 2.15
C ASP A 65 -20.11 9.35 2.58
N CYS A 66 -19.62 10.55 2.86
CA CYS A 66 -18.33 10.74 3.53
C CYS A 66 -18.56 10.55 5.02
N ASP A 67 -18.24 9.35 5.48
CA ASP A 67 -18.80 8.76 6.69
C ASP A 67 -18.05 9.17 7.97
N GLU A 68 -16.81 9.64 7.83
CA GLU A 68 -15.85 9.70 8.92
C GLU A 68 -15.02 10.98 8.87
N ARG A 69 -14.86 11.65 10.03
CA ARG A 69 -13.96 12.79 10.15
C ARG A 69 -12.52 12.31 10.04
N ALA A 70 -11.75 12.97 9.18
CA ALA A 70 -10.34 12.67 8.98
C ALA A 70 -9.48 13.44 9.99
N ASP A 71 -8.91 12.71 10.96
CA ASP A 71 -8.04 13.27 11.99
C ASP A 71 -6.60 12.77 11.83
N ASN A 72 -5.67 13.51 12.44
CA ASN A 72 -4.23 13.26 12.48
C ASN A 72 -3.63 12.78 11.15
N PRO A 73 -3.43 13.71 10.21
CA PRO A 73 -2.88 13.38 8.91
C PRO A 73 -1.46 12.83 9.04
N ALA A 74 -1.08 11.92 8.15
CA ALA A 74 0.29 11.46 8.03
C ALA A 74 1.20 12.56 7.47
N LEU A 75 2.47 12.55 7.87
CA LEU A 75 3.47 13.51 7.42
C LEU A 75 3.50 13.64 5.90
N ALA A 76 3.52 12.51 5.18
CA ALA A 76 3.57 12.50 3.73
C ALA A 76 2.40 13.24 3.07
N MET A 77 1.20 13.12 3.63
CA MET A 77 0.01 13.80 3.10
C MET A 77 0.09 15.31 3.31
N VAL A 78 0.48 15.75 4.51
CA VAL A 78 0.63 17.17 4.82
C VAL A 78 1.77 17.80 4.01
N ALA A 79 2.88 17.07 3.83
CA ALA A 79 4.02 17.56 3.06
C ALA A 79 3.71 17.76 1.58
N VAL A 80 2.86 16.91 0.99
CA VAL A 80 2.54 16.94 -0.44
C VAL A 80 1.39 17.89 -0.76
N PHE A 81 0.35 17.90 0.07
CA PHE A 81 -0.89 18.63 -0.22
C PHE A 81 -1.04 19.86 0.69
N ASP A 82 -1.64 20.91 0.15
CA ASP A 82 -2.13 22.04 0.95
C ASP A 82 -3.54 21.69 1.48
N GLY A 83 -3.84 22.09 2.71
CA GLY A 83 -5.16 21.94 3.31
C GLY A 83 -5.18 21.02 4.51
N LYS A 84 -6.31 21.02 5.22
CA LYS A 84 -6.56 20.14 6.36
C LYS A 84 -7.45 18.99 5.92
N PRO A 85 -7.18 17.76 6.38
CA PRO A 85 -8.12 16.67 6.21
C PRO A 85 -9.46 17.04 6.88
N ALA A 86 -10.55 16.83 6.15
CA ALA A 86 -11.90 17.05 6.64
C ALA A 86 -12.59 15.71 6.85
N ASP A 87 -12.73 14.93 5.78
CA ASP A 87 -13.56 13.72 5.77
C ASP A 87 -12.87 12.56 5.04
N ILE A 88 -13.20 11.33 5.43
CA ILE A 88 -12.83 10.08 4.78
C ILE A 88 -14.09 9.46 4.17
N CYS A 89 -14.11 9.34 2.85
CA CYS A 89 -15.22 8.74 2.11
C CYS A 89 -14.86 7.29 1.77
N SER A 90 -15.32 6.36 2.60
CA SER A 90 -14.98 4.93 2.52
C SER A 90 -15.37 4.29 1.19
N ALA A 91 -16.58 4.61 0.68
CA ALA A 91 -17.09 4.07 -0.58
C ALA A 91 -16.26 4.56 -1.80
N ALA A 92 -15.96 5.86 -1.85
CA ALA A 92 -15.15 6.46 -2.91
C ALA A 92 -13.64 6.17 -2.78
N ARG A 93 -13.21 5.67 -1.61
CA ARG A 93 -11.80 5.47 -1.23
C ARG A 93 -10.97 6.75 -1.35
N GLN A 94 -11.48 7.85 -0.80
CA GLN A 94 -10.85 9.17 -0.86
C GLN A 94 -10.89 9.89 0.48
N ILE A 95 -9.88 10.72 0.75
CA ILE A 95 -9.84 11.68 1.84
C ILE A 95 -10.04 13.07 1.24
N THR A 96 -10.99 13.83 1.76
CA THR A 96 -11.23 15.21 1.38
C THR A 96 -10.30 16.12 2.16
N LEU A 97 -9.48 16.89 1.45
CA LEU A 97 -8.66 17.97 2.00
C LEU A 97 -9.31 19.31 1.66
N VAL A 98 -9.53 20.13 2.67
CA VAL A 98 -10.08 21.47 2.53
C VAL A 98 -8.98 22.50 2.77
N SER A 99 -8.78 23.37 1.79
CA SER A 99 -7.94 24.56 1.87
C SER A 99 -8.80 25.80 1.61
N LYS A 100 -8.27 27.01 1.84
CA LYS A 100 -9.05 28.27 1.73
C LYS A 100 -9.86 28.38 0.43
N ASP A 101 -9.29 27.96 -0.69
CA ASP A 101 -9.88 28.16 -2.02
C ASP A 101 -10.05 26.86 -2.82
N ARG A 102 -9.71 25.70 -2.25
CA ARG A 102 -9.68 24.42 -3.00
C ARG A 102 -10.07 23.25 -2.11
N VAL A 103 -10.83 22.34 -2.70
CA VAL A 103 -11.12 21.01 -2.17
C VAL A 103 -10.33 20.00 -3.02
N ASN A 104 -9.51 19.18 -2.37
CA ASN A 104 -8.77 18.11 -3.04
C ASN A 104 -9.24 16.75 -2.53
N HIS A 105 -9.35 15.77 -3.42
CA HIS A 105 -9.66 14.39 -3.05
C HIS A 105 -8.42 13.52 -3.19
N ILE A 106 -7.96 12.97 -2.07
CA ILE A 106 -6.74 12.16 -2.00
C ILE A 106 -7.13 10.69 -1.96
N PRO A 107 -6.87 9.91 -3.02
CA PRO A 107 -7.23 8.51 -3.04
C PRO A 107 -6.37 7.70 -2.06
N PHE A 108 -7.01 6.76 -1.38
CA PHE A 108 -6.35 5.75 -0.54
C PHE A 108 -6.57 4.34 -1.10
N SER A 109 -5.77 3.39 -0.64
CA SER A 109 -5.78 2.01 -1.12
C SER A 109 -6.86 1.19 -0.42
N GLU A 110 -6.88 1.27 0.89
CA GLU A 110 -7.76 0.50 1.77
C GLU A 110 -8.06 1.25 3.08
N MET A 111 -9.15 0.85 3.73
CA MET A 111 -9.51 1.28 5.07
C MET A 111 -9.39 0.06 5.99
N GLU A 112 -8.65 0.17 7.08
CA GLU A 112 -8.46 -0.90 8.04
C GLU A 112 -8.91 -0.46 9.43
N ARG A 113 -9.60 -1.35 10.15
CA ARG A 113 -9.86 -1.19 11.58
C ARG A 113 -8.73 -1.85 12.35
N LEU A 114 -7.99 -1.07 13.14
CA LEU A 114 -6.86 -1.56 13.91
C LEU A 114 -7.33 -2.52 15.00
N ARG A 115 -6.83 -3.75 14.97
CA ARG A 115 -7.14 -4.78 15.99
C ARG A 115 -6.33 -4.60 17.28
N SER A 116 -5.23 -3.86 17.21
CA SER A 116 -4.36 -3.55 18.34
C SER A 116 -3.62 -2.24 18.09
N THR A 117 -3.20 -1.60 19.19
CA THR A 117 -2.33 -0.42 19.15
C THR A 117 -0.97 -0.79 18.55
N PRO A 118 -0.54 -0.20 17.43
CA PRO A 118 0.74 -0.56 16.82
C PRO A 118 1.90 -0.14 17.71
N ALA A 119 2.80 -1.08 18.05
CA ALA A 119 3.91 -0.84 18.98
C ALA A 119 4.85 0.33 18.57
N ARG A 120 4.94 0.63 17.27
CA ARG A 120 5.79 1.70 16.72
C ARG A 120 5.01 2.97 16.32
N CYS A 121 3.72 3.05 16.65
CA CYS A 121 2.87 4.19 16.33
C CYS A 121 1.92 4.53 17.48
N ALA A 122 2.37 5.37 18.41
CA ALA A 122 1.57 5.81 19.55
C ALA A 122 0.44 6.78 19.18
N ALA A 123 0.36 7.20 17.91
CA ALA A 123 -0.67 8.11 17.43
C ALA A 123 -1.96 7.40 17.00
N PHE A 124 -1.97 6.07 16.94
CA PHE A 124 -3.16 5.27 16.67
C PHE A 124 -3.52 4.41 17.86
N GLU A 125 -4.82 4.25 18.07
CA GLU A 125 -5.40 3.44 19.13
C GLU A 125 -6.04 2.17 18.54
N ARG A 126 -6.32 1.21 19.41
CA ARG A 126 -7.13 0.05 19.05
C ARG A 126 -8.51 0.52 18.58
N GLU A 127 -9.08 -0.18 17.60
CA GLU A 127 -10.38 0.12 16.97
C GLU A 127 -10.39 1.37 16.07
N ASP A 128 -9.31 2.16 16.01
CA ASP A 128 -9.19 3.24 15.03
C ASP A 128 -9.37 2.68 13.62
N ARG A 129 -10.12 3.41 12.79
CA ARG A 129 -10.17 3.14 11.36
C ARG A 129 -9.11 3.99 10.68
N VAL A 130 -8.27 3.39 9.86
CA VAL A 130 -7.14 4.07 9.24
C VAL A 130 -7.23 3.92 7.72
N ALA A 131 -7.25 5.05 7.04
CA ALA A 131 -7.12 5.09 5.59
C ALA A 131 -5.63 4.94 5.26
N THR A 132 -5.26 3.89 4.54
CA THR A 132 -3.87 3.60 4.20
C THR A 132 -3.65 3.61 2.70
N ARG A 133 -2.42 3.90 2.31
CA ARG A 133 -1.93 3.79 0.94
C ARG A 133 -0.87 2.71 0.86
N LEU A 134 -1.01 1.82 -0.11
CA LEU A 134 0.03 0.86 -0.47
C LEU A 134 1.21 1.62 -1.07
N LEU A 135 2.40 1.36 -0.55
CA LEU A 135 3.62 2.03 -0.97
C LEU A 135 4.19 1.35 -2.22
N VAL A 136 4.48 2.16 -3.24
CA VAL A 136 5.30 1.72 -4.37
C VAL A 136 6.75 1.98 -4.01
N LEU A 137 7.41 0.94 -3.51
CA LEU A 137 8.78 1.03 -3.02
C LEU A 137 9.76 1.21 -4.18
N SER A 138 10.52 2.30 -4.17
CA SER A 138 11.61 2.55 -5.13
C SER A 138 12.67 1.45 -5.03
N PRO A 139 13.51 1.22 -6.07
CA PRO A 139 14.68 0.36 -5.94
C PRO A 139 15.54 0.80 -4.74
N LEU A 140 16.15 -0.15 -4.02
CA LEU A 140 16.89 0.14 -2.76
C LEU A 140 17.91 1.27 -2.91
N GLU A 141 18.65 1.24 -4.01
CA GLU A 141 19.71 2.19 -4.32
C GLU A 141 19.21 3.58 -4.74
N PHE A 142 17.93 3.69 -5.14
CA PHE A 142 17.38 4.93 -5.70
C PHE A 142 17.53 6.11 -4.74
N TRP A 143 17.14 5.92 -3.46
CA TRP A 143 17.24 6.96 -2.44
C TRP A 143 18.63 7.09 -1.83
N ARG A 144 19.53 6.13 -2.08
CA ARG A 144 20.87 6.10 -1.45
C ARG A 144 21.93 6.82 -2.28
N ARG A 145 21.67 6.98 -3.57
CA ARG A 145 22.58 7.64 -4.52
C ARG A 145 22.30 9.13 -4.62
N GLN A 146 23.34 9.90 -4.94
CA GLN A 146 23.16 11.27 -5.41
C GLN A 146 22.38 11.27 -6.74
N PRO A 147 21.55 12.29 -7.00
CA PRO A 147 21.31 13.48 -6.18
C PRO A 147 20.16 13.32 -5.15
N HIS A 148 19.75 12.09 -4.82
CA HIS A 148 18.59 11.85 -3.96
C HIS A 148 18.91 11.87 -2.45
N ARG A 149 20.20 11.86 -2.09
CA ARG A 149 20.65 11.90 -0.71
C ARG A 149 21.88 12.77 -0.55
N TYR A 150 21.84 13.59 0.49
CA TYR A 150 22.96 14.39 0.96
C TYR A 150 23.15 14.13 2.46
N SER A 151 24.40 14.01 2.90
CA SER A 151 24.71 14.03 4.33
C SER A 151 24.70 15.46 4.83
N TYR A 152 24.40 15.66 6.11
CA TYR A 152 24.51 16.98 6.73
C TYR A 152 25.90 17.58 6.59
N ALA A 153 26.95 16.76 6.76
CA ALA A 153 28.33 17.20 6.59
C ALA A 153 28.59 17.76 5.18
N HIS A 154 28.04 17.11 4.15
CA HIS A 154 28.14 17.57 2.76
C HIS A 154 27.36 18.86 2.51
N LEU A 155 26.19 19.04 3.12
CA LEU A 155 25.40 20.26 2.98
C LEU A 155 26.02 21.47 3.70
N LEU A 156 26.75 21.23 4.79
CA LEU A 156 27.39 22.27 5.59
C LEU A 156 28.78 22.66 5.07
N HIS A 157 29.34 21.91 4.12
CA HIS A 157 30.66 22.18 3.58
C HIS A 157 30.56 23.15 2.39
N PRO A 158 31.27 24.29 2.40
CA PRO A 158 31.11 25.36 1.41
C PRO A 158 31.32 24.90 -0.04
N ASP A 159 32.29 24.01 -0.26
CA ASP A 159 32.73 23.58 -1.59
C ASP A 159 31.97 22.36 -2.14
N SER A 160 31.15 21.71 -1.32
CA SER A 160 30.37 20.53 -1.72
C SER A 160 28.87 20.67 -1.51
N ALA A 161 28.39 21.78 -0.95
CA ALA A 161 26.97 22.05 -0.88
C ALA A 161 26.36 22.06 -2.29
N PRO A 162 25.25 21.31 -2.53
CA PRO A 162 24.59 21.32 -3.83
C PRO A 162 24.15 22.74 -4.17
N ALA A 163 24.26 23.10 -5.46
CA ALA A 163 23.83 24.42 -5.90
C ALA A 163 22.35 24.63 -5.52
N SER A 164 21.99 25.85 -5.15
CA SER A 164 20.60 26.19 -4.77
C SER A 164 19.58 25.81 -5.86
N SER A 165 20.01 25.82 -7.12
CA SER A 165 19.26 25.35 -8.29
C SER A 165 18.92 23.85 -8.25
N GLU A 166 19.74 23.00 -7.65
CA GLU A 166 19.50 21.55 -7.55
C GLU A 166 18.36 21.23 -6.57
N LEU A 167 18.26 22.01 -5.49
CA LEU A 167 17.25 21.83 -4.45
C LEU A 167 15.96 22.61 -4.71
N LYS A 168 15.99 23.60 -5.62
CA LYS A 168 14.83 24.44 -5.92
C LYS A 168 13.65 23.61 -6.42
N GLY A 169 12.49 23.78 -5.78
CA GLY A 169 11.25 23.07 -6.14
C GLY A 169 11.23 21.59 -5.75
N LYS A 170 12.18 21.14 -4.92
CA LYS A 170 12.21 19.77 -4.39
C LYS A 170 11.61 19.71 -2.99
N THR A 171 11.10 18.55 -2.62
CA THR A 171 10.75 18.23 -1.23
C THR A 171 11.93 17.51 -0.59
N ALA A 172 12.55 18.13 0.40
CA ALA A 172 13.59 17.50 1.21
C ALA A 172 12.97 16.81 2.42
N ILE A 173 13.37 15.57 2.68
CA ILE A 173 12.98 14.85 3.88
C ILE A 173 14.22 14.67 4.74
N VAL A 174 14.12 15.10 5.98
CA VAL A 174 15.17 15.01 6.97
C VAL A 174 14.87 13.84 7.90
N GLY A 175 15.84 12.95 8.08
CA GLY A 175 15.72 11.83 8.99
C GLY A 175 17.08 11.25 9.36
N VAL A 176 17.07 10.35 10.34
CA VAL A 176 18.28 9.73 10.87
C VAL A 176 18.56 8.42 10.13
N THR A 177 19.78 8.27 9.63
CA THR A 177 20.27 7.02 9.00
C THR A 177 21.44 6.40 9.75
N THR A 178 21.88 7.00 10.86
CA THR A 178 23.02 6.53 11.66
C THR A 178 22.53 5.83 12.93
N VAL A 179 23.15 4.68 13.23
CA VAL A 179 22.79 3.81 14.36
C VAL A 179 23.70 4.16 15.53
N ALA A 180 23.21 4.91 16.52
CA ALA A 180 23.93 5.09 17.78
C ALA A 180 23.61 3.98 18.80
N THR A 181 22.38 3.46 18.79
CA THR A 181 21.93 2.39 19.71
C THR A 181 20.86 1.51 19.06
N THR A 182 20.74 0.25 19.51
CA THR A 182 19.70 -0.72 19.07
C THR A 182 18.27 -0.23 19.33
N ALA A 183 18.05 0.58 20.36
CA ALA A 183 16.75 1.17 20.69
C ALA A 183 16.33 2.33 19.75
N ALA A 184 17.27 2.89 18.98
CA ALA A 184 17.04 4.01 18.06
C ALA A 184 17.01 3.60 16.58
N ARG A 185 16.99 2.29 16.26
CA ARG A 185 16.96 1.81 14.87
C ARG A 185 15.59 2.06 14.24
N ASP A 186 15.45 3.16 13.50
CA ASP A 186 14.35 3.37 12.54
C ASP A 186 14.63 2.59 11.24
N ILE A 187 14.77 1.27 11.39
CA ILE A 187 15.05 0.32 10.32
C ILE A 187 13.85 -0.62 10.18
N HIS A 188 13.45 -0.84 8.94
CA HIS A 188 12.33 -1.66 8.52
C HIS A 188 12.84 -2.74 7.58
N ILE A 189 12.50 -4.00 7.87
CA ILE A 189 12.88 -5.15 7.05
C ILE A 189 11.78 -5.38 6.02
N ILE A 190 12.14 -5.26 4.75
CA ILE A 190 11.25 -5.50 3.62
C ILE A 190 11.57 -6.86 3.04
N GLU A 191 10.54 -7.68 2.87
CA GLU A 191 10.67 -9.02 2.29
C GLU A 191 10.14 -9.00 0.86
N ARG A 192 10.99 -9.36 -0.11
CA ARG A 192 10.66 -9.50 -1.53
C ARG A 192 10.88 -10.94 -1.97
N GLY A 193 9.85 -11.76 -1.80
CA GLY A 193 9.97 -13.20 -2.01
C GLY A 193 10.96 -13.81 -1.02
N VAL A 194 12.07 -14.35 -1.53
CA VAL A 194 13.16 -14.92 -0.72
C VAL A 194 14.19 -13.89 -0.22
N TRP A 195 14.16 -12.67 -0.76
CA TRP A 195 15.12 -11.62 -0.42
C TRP A 195 14.64 -10.74 0.72
N ARG A 196 15.57 -10.28 1.55
CA ARG A 196 15.33 -9.29 2.60
C ARG A 196 16.18 -8.06 2.35
N GLU A 197 15.58 -6.88 2.44
CA GLU A 197 16.27 -5.60 2.36
C GLU A 197 15.95 -4.75 3.60
N GLU A 198 16.95 -4.07 4.15
CA GLU A 198 16.77 -3.13 5.24
C GLU A 198 16.58 -1.72 4.68
N ARG A 199 15.54 -1.03 5.13
CA ARG A 199 15.27 0.37 4.79
C ARG A 199 15.16 1.26 6.00
N PHE A 200 15.68 2.48 5.89
CA PHE A 200 15.50 3.50 6.91
C PHE A 200 14.07 4.08 6.82
N GLY A 201 13.49 4.49 7.95
CA GLY A 201 12.16 5.11 7.97
C GLY A 201 12.07 6.36 7.08
N VAL A 202 13.17 7.13 6.96
CA VAL A 202 13.26 8.27 6.04
C VAL A 202 13.13 7.85 4.56
N GLU A 203 13.67 6.70 4.18
CA GLU A 203 13.54 6.15 2.82
C GLU A 203 12.09 5.71 2.55
N LEU A 204 11.44 5.11 3.55
CA LEU A 204 10.02 4.77 3.44
C LEU A 204 9.13 6.01 3.35
N GLN A 205 9.43 7.06 4.11
CA GLN A 205 8.69 8.33 4.00
C GLN A 205 8.90 8.96 2.62
N ALA A 206 10.11 8.89 2.06
CA ALA A 206 10.36 9.30 0.67
C ALA A 206 9.52 8.51 -0.34
N ASP A 207 9.42 7.19 -0.17
CA ASP A 207 8.53 6.35 -0.99
C ASP A 207 7.05 6.72 -0.80
N ALA A 208 6.61 7.08 0.42
CA ALA A 208 5.25 7.54 0.68
C ALA A 208 4.93 8.87 -0.02
N LEU A 209 5.82 9.87 0.08
CA LEU A 209 5.68 11.14 -0.64
C LEU A 209 5.67 10.91 -2.16
N ARG A 210 6.60 10.12 -2.68
CA ARG A 210 6.67 9.79 -4.12
C ARG A 210 5.38 9.09 -4.58
N THR A 211 4.86 8.17 -3.78
CA THR A 211 3.62 7.43 -4.08
C THR A 211 2.40 8.36 -4.10
N LEU A 212 2.36 9.39 -3.26
CA LEU A 212 1.31 10.40 -3.29
C LEU A 212 1.44 11.33 -4.50
N LEU A 213 2.66 11.79 -4.78
CA LEU A 213 2.97 12.71 -5.89
C LEU A 213 2.77 12.08 -7.27
N SER A 214 2.91 10.76 -7.40
CA SER A 214 2.69 10.08 -8.70
C SER A 214 1.22 10.08 -9.14
N GLY A 215 0.28 10.39 -8.24
CA GLY A 215 -1.16 10.27 -8.49
C GLY A 215 -1.65 8.82 -8.63
N PHE A 216 -0.75 7.84 -8.66
CA PHE A 216 -1.08 6.43 -8.84
C PHE A 216 -1.41 5.77 -7.49
N THR A 217 -2.60 5.18 -7.39
CA THR A 217 -3.05 4.47 -6.18
C THR A 217 -3.29 3.00 -6.49
N VAL A 218 -2.48 2.14 -5.88
CA VAL A 218 -2.73 0.70 -5.91
C VAL A 218 -3.91 0.38 -5.00
N ARG A 219 -4.89 -0.35 -5.49
CA ARG A 219 -6.11 -0.73 -4.79
C ARG A 219 -6.21 -2.26 -4.80
N PRO A 220 -6.14 -2.92 -3.64
CA PRO A 220 -6.48 -4.33 -3.59
C PRO A 220 -7.94 -4.49 -3.96
N LEU A 221 -8.23 -5.57 -4.69
CA LEU A 221 -9.58 -5.94 -5.01
C LEU A 221 -10.35 -6.28 -3.72
N GLN A 222 -11.65 -5.97 -3.68
CA GLN A 222 -12.47 -6.33 -2.53
C GLN A 222 -12.49 -7.86 -2.35
N PRO A 223 -12.48 -8.37 -1.10
CA PRO A 223 -12.41 -9.82 -0.85
C PRO A 223 -13.49 -10.63 -1.56
N LEU A 224 -14.71 -10.12 -1.61
CA LEU A 224 -15.83 -10.78 -2.29
C LEU A 224 -15.60 -10.88 -3.80
N VAL A 225 -15.17 -9.80 -4.44
CA VAL A 225 -14.92 -9.79 -5.89
C VAL A 225 -13.72 -10.69 -6.22
N GLN A 226 -12.67 -10.68 -5.39
CA GLN A 226 -11.54 -11.60 -5.53
C GLN A 226 -11.99 -13.06 -5.41
N PHE A 227 -12.88 -13.37 -4.47
CA PHE A 227 -13.44 -14.72 -4.32
C PHE A 227 -14.23 -15.16 -5.57
N ILE A 228 -15.05 -14.27 -6.14
CA ILE A 228 -15.80 -14.54 -7.38
C ILE A 228 -14.83 -14.80 -8.55
N ILE A 229 -13.79 -13.99 -8.71
CA ILE A 229 -12.76 -14.20 -9.75
C ILE A 229 -12.08 -15.56 -9.54
N MET A 230 -11.70 -15.88 -8.31
CA MET A 230 -11.09 -17.17 -7.97
C MET A 230 -11.99 -18.34 -8.36
N LEU A 231 -13.32 -18.24 -8.15
CA LEU A 231 -14.28 -19.25 -8.55
C LEU A 231 -14.40 -19.38 -10.08
N ILE A 232 -14.46 -18.25 -10.79
CA ILE A 232 -14.48 -18.24 -12.27
C ILE A 232 -13.22 -18.91 -12.82
N ILE A 233 -12.06 -18.59 -12.26
CA ILE A 233 -10.78 -19.17 -12.65
C ILE A 233 -10.71 -20.67 -12.29
N ALA A 234 -11.28 -21.09 -11.16
CA ALA A 234 -11.40 -22.51 -10.82
C ALA A 234 -12.28 -23.28 -11.82
N VAL A 235 -13.44 -22.71 -12.20
CA VAL A 235 -14.32 -23.28 -13.24
C VAL A 235 -13.59 -23.38 -14.58
N LEU A 236 -12.81 -22.37 -14.95
CA LEU A 236 -11.97 -22.42 -16.15
C LEU A 236 -10.95 -23.56 -16.07
N GLY A 237 -10.35 -23.80 -14.91
CA GLY A 237 -9.44 -24.94 -14.68
C GLY A 237 -10.12 -26.29 -14.89
N ALA A 238 -11.34 -26.45 -14.37
CA ALA A 238 -12.17 -27.63 -14.59
C ALA A 238 -12.49 -27.83 -16.08
N VAL A 239 -12.94 -26.79 -16.78
CA VAL A 239 -13.23 -26.85 -18.23
C VAL A 239 -11.99 -27.23 -19.03
N VAL A 240 -10.82 -26.66 -18.70
CA VAL A 240 -9.57 -27.02 -19.36
C VAL A 240 -9.20 -28.49 -19.12
N SER A 241 -9.46 -29.04 -17.92
CA SER A 241 -9.25 -30.47 -17.65
C SER A 241 -10.06 -31.33 -18.62
N PHE A 242 -11.37 -31.07 -18.70
CA PHE A 242 -12.26 -31.81 -19.58
C PHE A 242 -11.85 -31.72 -21.07
N LEU A 243 -11.53 -30.52 -21.55
CA LEU A 243 -11.14 -30.31 -22.97
C LEU A 243 -9.78 -30.90 -23.34
N THR A 244 -8.92 -31.18 -22.34
CA THR A 244 -7.56 -31.68 -22.57
C THR A 244 -7.36 -33.12 -22.10
N ALA A 245 -8.42 -33.80 -21.65
CA ALA A 245 -8.36 -35.18 -21.14
C ALA A 245 -7.68 -36.16 -22.13
N ASP A 246 -8.08 -36.12 -23.41
CA ASP A 246 -7.55 -37.00 -24.46
C ASP A 246 -6.37 -36.41 -25.26
N LYS A 247 -5.83 -35.28 -24.82
CA LYS A 247 -4.80 -34.56 -25.57
C LYS A 247 -3.39 -34.94 -25.13
N SER A 248 -2.41 -34.71 -26.01
CA SER A 248 -1.00 -34.95 -25.69
C SER A 248 -0.54 -34.02 -24.56
N ARG A 249 0.35 -34.53 -23.70
CA ARG A 249 0.88 -33.78 -22.54
C ARG A 249 1.46 -32.42 -22.91
N SER A 250 2.09 -32.31 -24.08
CA SER A 250 2.65 -31.04 -24.58
C SER A 250 1.57 -30.02 -24.91
N LEU A 251 0.49 -30.45 -25.56
CA LEU A 251 -0.64 -29.56 -25.88
C LEU A 251 -1.32 -29.08 -24.59
N THR A 252 -1.54 -30.00 -23.65
CA THR A 252 -2.12 -29.67 -22.34
C THR A 252 -1.28 -28.65 -21.58
N LEU A 253 0.05 -28.85 -21.54
CA LEU A 253 0.95 -27.90 -20.88
C LEU A 253 0.93 -26.53 -21.59
N ALA A 254 0.89 -26.51 -22.92
CA ALA A 254 0.81 -25.29 -23.70
C ALA A 254 -0.50 -24.53 -23.43
N VAL A 255 -1.64 -25.22 -23.33
CA VAL A 255 -2.94 -24.62 -22.98
C VAL A 255 -2.91 -24.04 -21.57
N LEU A 256 -2.42 -24.79 -20.58
CA LEU A 256 -2.30 -24.32 -19.19
C LEU A 256 -1.40 -23.08 -19.10
N ALA A 257 -0.23 -23.12 -19.74
CA ALA A 257 0.70 -22.00 -19.78
C ALA A 257 0.07 -20.78 -20.46
N SER A 258 -0.64 -20.98 -21.57
CA SER A 258 -1.35 -19.91 -22.28
C SER A 258 -2.40 -19.23 -21.40
N VAL A 259 -3.24 -20.00 -20.72
CA VAL A 259 -4.27 -19.45 -19.80
C VAL A 259 -3.63 -18.63 -18.69
N VAL A 260 -2.58 -19.15 -18.06
CA VAL A 260 -1.86 -18.43 -17.00
C VAL A 260 -1.21 -17.14 -17.52
N MET A 261 -0.61 -17.18 -18.71
CA MET A 261 0.00 -16.00 -19.34
C MET A 261 -1.03 -14.94 -19.72
N VAL A 262 -2.18 -15.35 -20.27
CA VAL A 262 -3.29 -14.44 -20.57
C VAL A 262 -3.82 -13.79 -19.29
N TYR A 263 -4.04 -14.59 -18.24
CA TYR A 263 -4.51 -14.07 -16.94
C TYR A 263 -3.51 -13.09 -16.32
N PHE A 264 -2.22 -13.41 -16.40
CA PHE A 264 -1.14 -12.53 -15.94
C PHE A 264 -1.13 -11.21 -16.74
N GLY A 265 -1.28 -11.27 -18.07
CA GLY A 265 -1.38 -10.10 -18.93
C GLY A 265 -2.57 -9.20 -18.58
N ILE A 266 -3.75 -9.79 -18.35
CA ILE A 266 -4.95 -9.06 -17.89
C ILE A 266 -4.68 -8.40 -16.54
N SER A 267 -4.05 -9.11 -15.62
CA SER A 267 -3.73 -8.58 -14.28
C SER A 267 -2.76 -7.41 -14.33
N LEU A 268 -1.73 -7.48 -15.19
CA LEU A 268 -0.81 -6.36 -15.42
C LEU A 268 -1.51 -5.16 -16.07
N LEU A 269 -2.45 -5.40 -16.99
CA LEU A 269 -3.23 -4.35 -17.61
C LEU A 269 -4.11 -3.63 -16.59
N LEU A 270 -4.82 -4.37 -15.73
CA LEU A 270 -5.65 -3.81 -14.67
C LEU A 270 -4.82 -3.04 -13.63
N LEU A 271 -3.63 -3.54 -13.29
CA LEU A 271 -2.72 -2.85 -12.37
C LEU A 271 -2.20 -1.55 -13.00
N SER A 272 -1.70 -1.59 -14.23
CA SER A 272 -1.07 -0.43 -14.88
C SER A 272 -2.08 0.67 -15.24
N ARG A 273 -3.29 0.31 -15.68
CA ARG A 273 -4.32 1.28 -16.10
C ARG A 273 -5.23 1.73 -14.97
N ASN A 274 -5.60 0.83 -14.07
CA ASN A 274 -6.63 1.09 -13.05
C ASN A 274 -6.08 1.05 -11.62
N GLY A 275 -4.82 0.67 -11.42
CA GLY A 275 -4.24 0.47 -10.11
C GLY A 275 -4.81 -0.74 -9.37
N ILE A 276 -5.55 -1.63 -10.03
CA ILE A 276 -6.21 -2.77 -9.36
C ILE A 276 -5.19 -3.88 -9.17
N LEU A 277 -5.03 -4.32 -7.92
CA LEU A 277 -4.14 -5.42 -7.56
C LEU A 277 -4.95 -6.70 -7.31
N LEU A 278 -4.78 -7.68 -8.19
CA LEU A 278 -5.33 -9.03 -8.08
C LEU A 278 -4.40 -9.94 -7.28
N ASN A 279 -4.97 -10.88 -6.53
CA ASN A 279 -4.19 -11.91 -5.86
C ASN A 279 -3.95 -13.12 -6.76
N LEU A 280 -3.03 -12.94 -7.72
CA LEU A 280 -2.63 -13.94 -8.71
C LEU A 280 -2.33 -15.31 -8.12
N MET A 281 -1.73 -15.38 -6.92
CA MET A 281 -1.34 -16.65 -6.32
C MET A 281 -2.54 -17.52 -5.97
N TYR A 282 -3.57 -16.94 -5.35
CA TYR A 282 -4.77 -17.71 -5.01
C TYR A 282 -5.53 -18.16 -6.26
N ASP A 283 -5.62 -17.30 -7.26
CA ASP A 283 -6.35 -17.63 -8.50
C ASP A 283 -5.63 -18.72 -9.30
N ILE A 284 -4.31 -18.66 -9.43
CA ILE A 284 -3.51 -19.69 -10.11
C ILE A 284 -3.57 -21.02 -9.34
N VAL A 285 -3.49 -20.98 -8.00
CA VAL A 285 -3.62 -22.19 -7.18
C VAL A 285 -5.01 -22.81 -7.34
N ALA A 286 -6.07 -22.00 -7.31
CA ALA A 286 -7.43 -22.48 -7.53
C ALA A 286 -7.62 -23.11 -8.91
N PHE A 287 -7.09 -22.47 -9.97
CA PHE A 287 -7.07 -23.00 -11.33
C PHE A 287 -6.40 -24.39 -11.41
N VAL A 288 -5.16 -24.49 -10.89
CA VAL A 288 -4.37 -25.72 -10.96
C VAL A 288 -5.00 -26.84 -10.13
N LEU A 289 -5.52 -26.52 -8.93
CA LEU A 289 -6.21 -27.49 -8.08
C LEU A 289 -7.48 -28.01 -8.73
N ALA A 290 -8.33 -27.13 -9.25
CA ALA A 290 -9.57 -27.52 -9.92
C ALA A 290 -9.28 -28.41 -11.16
N TYR A 291 -8.29 -28.01 -11.96
CA TYR A 291 -7.80 -28.80 -13.09
C TYR A 291 -7.35 -30.21 -12.65
N ARG A 292 -6.55 -30.32 -11.59
CA ARG A 292 -6.03 -31.63 -11.14
C ARG A 292 -7.09 -32.51 -10.48
N ILE A 293 -7.97 -31.94 -9.69
CA ILE A 293 -9.02 -32.69 -8.99
C ILE A 293 -9.98 -33.29 -10.02
N LEU A 294 -10.43 -32.50 -11.00
CA LEU A 294 -11.37 -33.00 -12.00
C LEU A 294 -10.74 -34.08 -12.89
N GLY A 295 -9.53 -33.84 -13.40
CA GLY A 295 -8.84 -34.84 -14.22
C GLY A 295 -8.50 -36.14 -13.45
N TRP A 296 -8.44 -36.09 -12.12
CA TRP A 296 -8.30 -37.29 -11.29
C TRP A 296 -9.64 -38.02 -11.10
N ILE A 297 -10.74 -37.29 -10.92
CA ILE A 297 -12.09 -37.87 -10.84
C ILE A 297 -12.46 -38.56 -12.16
N GLU A 298 -12.20 -37.92 -13.30
CA GLU A 298 -12.47 -38.49 -14.64
C GLU A 298 -11.75 -39.83 -14.84
N LYS A 299 -10.44 -39.87 -14.57
CA LYS A 299 -9.65 -41.10 -14.65
C LYS A 299 -10.15 -42.21 -13.73
N ARG A 300 -10.65 -41.86 -12.54
CA ARG A 300 -11.23 -42.84 -11.62
C ARG A 300 -12.59 -43.35 -12.09
N ALA A 301 -13.43 -42.48 -12.66
CA ALA A 301 -14.71 -42.88 -13.23
C ALA A 301 -14.52 -43.84 -14.41
N GLU A 302 -13.56 -43.55 -15.30
CA GLU A 302 -13.21 -44.44 -16.42
C GLU A 302 -12.68 -45.80 -15.96
N ALA A 303 -11.85 -45.83 -14.92
CA ALA A 303 -11.33 -47.07 -14.33
C ALA A 303 -12.42 -47.91 -13.64
N GLY A 304 -13.41 -47.26 -13.02
CA GLY A 304 -14.55 -47.96 -12.41
C GLY A 304 -15.49 -48.59 -13.45
N ILE A 305 -15.78 -47.85 -14.53
CA ILE A 305 -16.65 -48.34 -15.62
C ILE A 305 -16.01 -49.50 -16.39
N THR A 306 -14.69 -49.51 -16.54
CA THR A 306 -13.98 -50.61 -17.21
C THR A 306 -13.95 -51.90 -16.38
N LEU A 307 -13.94 -51.81 -15.04
CA LEU A 307 -14.07 -52.97 -14.15
C LEU A 307 -15.47 -53.59 -14.18
N GLU A 308 -16.53 -52.79 -14.21
CA GLU A 308 -17.93 -53.27 -14.27
C GLU A 308 -18.27 -53.94 -15.61
N LYS A 309 -17.62 -53.55 -16.72
CA LYS A 309 -17.77 -54.22 -18.02
C LYS A 309 -16.95 -55.50 -18.16
N ALA A 310 -15.99 -55.75 -17.26
CA ALA A 310 -15.10 -56.90 -17.32
C ALA A 310 -15.56 -58.07 -16.42
N THR A 311 -16.59 -57.85 -15.60
CA THR A 311 -17.31 -58.84 -14.78
C THR A 311 -18.61 -59.26 -15.45
#